data_AF-A0A956Z4L8-F1
#
_entry.id   AF-A0A956Z4L8-F1
#
_cell.length_a   1.000
_cell.length_b   1.000
_cell.length_c   1.000
_cell.angle_alpha   90.00
_cell.angle_beta   90.00
_cell.angle_gamma   90.00
#
_symmetry.space_group_name_H-M   'P 1'
#
loop_
_entity.id
_entity.type
_entity.pdbx_description
1 polymer ?
#
loop_
_entity_poly.entity_id
_entity_poly.type
_entity_poly.pdbx_seq_one_letter_code
_entity_poly.pdbx_strand_id
1 'polypeptide(L)'
;MLNAPARSVFSVITDFLATNPTPEAIIAYHLPDDLQERAHYLLERNGEGELTPEEREEMLDFVRVDDMMSLLKAKMKLKLKKASQ
;
A
#
# COMPACT_ATOMS: atom_id res chain seq x y z
N MET A 1 9.35 23.66 13.65
CA MET A 1 9.11 22.20 13.62
C MET A 1 9.18 21.77 12.18
N LEU A 2 10.24 21.06 11.79
CA LEU A 2 10.37 20.49 10.44
C LEU A 2 9.60 19.17 10.46
N ASN A 3 8.28 19.24 10.28
CA ASN A 3 7.50 18.04 9.98
C ASN A 3 7.85 17.65 8.55
N ALA A 4 8.88 16.81 8.38
CA ALA A 4 8.91 15.95 7.21
C ALA A 4 7.54 15.25 7.15
N PRO A 5 6.84 15.22 6.00
CA PRO A 5 5.57 14.51 5.91
C PRO A 5 5.79 13.09 6.40
N ALA A 6 4.93 12.63 7.32
CA ALA A 6 4.92 11.22 7.72
C ALA A 6 4.90 10.38 6.44
N ARG A 7 5.80 9.40 6.34
CA ARG A 7 5.96 8.54 5.17
C ARG A 7 4.60 7.92 4.82
N SER A 8 3.95 8.43 3.78
CA SER A 8 2.61 7.96 3.41
C SER A 8 2.69 6.66 2.64
N VAL A 9 1.62 5.86 2.72
CA VAL A 9 1.49 4.63 1.93
C VAL A 9 1.63 4.90 0.43
N PHE A 10 1.14 6.05 -0.06
CA PHE A 10 1.33 6.47 -1.45
C PHE A 10 2.80 6.69 -1.79
N SER A 11 3.55 7.43 -0.96
CA SER A 11 4.98 7.69 -1.20
C SER A 11 5.74 6.37 -1.36
N VAL A 12 5.51 5.41 -0.46
CA VAL A 12 6.22 4.12 -0.48
C VAL A 12 5.93 3.32 -1.73
N ILE A 13 4.66 3.28 -2.17
CA ILE A 13 4.29 2.58 -3.38
C ILE A 13 4.83 3.29 -4.62
N THR A 14 4.75 4.62 -4.68
CA THR A 14 5.29 5.36 -5.83
C THR A 14 6.81 5.20 -5.93
N ASP A 15 7.52 5.20 -4.79
CA ASP A 15 8.96 4.96 -4.75
C ASP A 15 9.29 3.55 -5.26
N PHE A 16 8.55 2.53 -4.80
CA PHE A 16 8.68 1.17 -5.29
C PHE A 16 8.42 1.05 -6.80
N LEU A 17 7.36 1.67 -7.32
CA LEU A 17 7.05 1.63 -8.74
C LEU A 17 8.06 2.40 -9.58
N ALA A 18 8.64 3.48 -9.04
CA ALA A 18 9.69 4.25 -9.68
C ALA A 18 11.00 3.47 -9.88
N THR A 19 11.24 2.40 -9.11
CA THR A 19 12.39 1.50 -9.35
C THR A 19 12.21 0.57 -10.55
N ASN A 20 11.11 0.71 -11.31
CA ASN A 20 10.76 -0.14 -12.44
C ASN A 20 10.80 -1.65 -12.10
N PRO A 21 10.05 -2.09 -11.08
CA PRO A 21 10.10 -3.47 -10.58
C PRO A 21 9.61 -4.48 -11.64
N THR A 22 10.14 -5.70 -11.58
CA THR A 22 9.68 -6.79 -12.45
C THR A 22 8.23 -7.18 -12.11
N PRO A 23 7.49 -7.82 -13.05
CA PRO A 23 6.16 -8.33 -12.74
C PRO A 23 6.14 -9.26 -11.51
N GLU A 24 7.16 -10.09 -11.34
CA GLU A 24 7.33 -10.98 -10.18
C GLU A 24 7.51 -10.19 -8.90
N ALA A 25 8.34 -9.14 -8.91
CA ALA A 25 8.56 -8.27 -7.75
C ALA A 25 7.27 -7.52 -7.36
N ILE A 26 6.48 -7.05 -8.34
CA ILE A 26 5.17 -6.45 -8.08
C ILE A 26 4.21 -7.46 -7.44
N ILE A 27 4.18 -8.70 -7.93
CA ILE A 27 3.32 -9.76 -7.37
C ILE A 27 3.70 -10.09 -5.93
N ALA A 28 5.01 -10.17 -5.66
CA ALA A 28 5.58 -10.48 -4.36
C ALA A 28 5.72 -9.27 -3.43
N TYR A 29 5.27 -8.09 -3.83
CA TYR A 29 5.40 -6.88 -3.01
C TYR A 29 4.50 -6.93 -1.78
N HIS A 30 5.04 -6.51 -0.64
CA HIS A 30 4.33 -6.28 0.62
C HIS A 30 4.76 -4.92 1.17
N LEU A 31 3.88 -4.24 1.90
CA LEU A 31 4.22 -2.98 2.55
C LEU A 31 5.36 -3.19 3.56
N PRO A 32 6.22 -2.18 3.79
CA PRO A 32 7.18 -2.21 4.90
C PRO A 32 6.51 -2.42 6.25
N ASP A 33 7.23 -3.03 7.19
CA ASP A 33 6.70 -3.39 8.52
C ASP A 33 6.13 -2.19 9.27
N ASP A 34 6.75 -1.01 9.18
CA ASP A 34 6.27 0.23 9.80
C ASP A 34 4.86 0.63 9.31
N LEU A 35 4.58 0.41 8.02
CA LEU A 35 3.28 0.69 7.44
C LEU A 35 2.26 -0.42 7.71
N GLN A 36 2.71 -1.68 7.84
CA GLN A 36 1.83 -2.76 8.29
C GLN A 36 1.38 -2.54 9.73
N GLU A 37 2.30 -2.19 10.63
CA GLU A 37 2.00 -1.84 12.03
C GLU A 37 1.05 -0.64 12.11
N ARG A 38 1.28 0.40 11.29
CA ARG A 38 0.38 1.56 11.22
C ARG A 38 -1.02 1.17 10.76
N ALA A 39 -1.14 0.34 9.72
CA ALA A 39 -2.42 -0.15 9.25
C ALA A 39 -3.15 -0.97 10.34
N HIS A 40 -2.44 -1.84 11.07
CA HIS A 40 -3.01 -2.59 12.18
C HIS A 40 -3.52 -1.68 13.29
N TYR A 41 -2.73 -0.69 13.71
CA TYR A 41 -3.15 0.30 14.70
C TYR A 41 -4.42 1.07 14.28
N LEU A 42 -4.50 1.47 13.00
CA LEU A 42 -5.68 2.17 12.48
C LEU A 42 -6.92 1.26 12.48
N LEU A 43 -6.76 -0.02 12.17
CA LEU A 43 -7.86 -1.00 12.22
C LEU A 43 -8.36 -1.24 13.65
N GLU A 44 -7.45 -1.36 14.62
CA GLU A 44 -7.79 -1.50 16.04
C GLU A 44 -8.61 -0.29 16.53
N ARG A 45 -8.12 0.93 16.32
CA ARG A 45 -8.84 2.16 16.70
C ARG A 45 -10.15 2.35 15.96
N ASN A 46 -10.24 1.90 14.71
CA ASN A 46 -11.49 1.92 13.97
C ASN A 46 -12.53 1.03 14.65
N GLY A 47 -12.13 -0.15 15.11
CA GLY A 47 -12.99 -1.08 15.86
C GLY A 47 -13.51 -0.49 17.18
N GLU A 48 -12.70 0.35 17.82
CA GLU A 48 -13.05 1.06 19.07
C GLU A 48 -13.85 2.36 18.82
N GLY A 49 -13.96 2.81 17.56
CA GLY A 49 -14.60 4.08 17.20
C GLY A 49 -13.78 5.31 17.54
N GLU A 50 -12.49 5.15 17.81
CA GLU A 50 -11.60 6.19 18.33
C GLU A 50 -10.75 6.88 17.27
N LEU A 51 -10.94 6.57 15.97
CA LEU A 51 -10.19 7.25 14.92
C LEU A 51 -10.44 8.75 14.92
N THR A 52 -9.37 9.53 14.85
CA THR A 52 -9.47 10.95 14.51
C THR A 52 -9.89 11.11 13.04
N PRO A 53 -10.36 12.30 12.61
CA PRO A 53 -10.62 12.57 11.19
C PRO A 53 -9.40 12.29 10.30
N GLU A 54 -8.21 12.66 10.75
CA GLU A 54 -6.94 12.46 10.03
C GLU A 54 -6.59 10.97 9.94
N GLU A 55 -6.75 10.22 11.03
CA GLU A 55 -6.53 8.77 11.04
C GLU A 55 -7.54 8.04 10.15
N ARG A 56 -8.79 8.53 10.05
CA ARG A 56 -9.78 8.03 9.09
C ARG A 56 -9.35 8.25 7.64
N GLU A 57 -8.83 9.43 7.33
CA GLU A 57 -8.30 9.72 5.99
C GLU A 57 -7.12 8.81 5.65
N GLU A 58 -6.19 8.64 6.59
CA GLU A 58 -5.04 7.75 6.43
C GLU A 58 -5.48 6.29 6.22
N MET A 59 -6.48 5.81 6.98
CA MET A 59 -7.04 4.47 6.78
C MET A 59 -7.64 4.31 5.38
N LEU A 60 -8.34 5.33 4.87
CA LEU A 60 -8.87 5.32 3.50
C LEU A 60 -7.74 5.28 2.45
N ASP A 61 -6.61 5.91 2.71
CA ASP A 61 -5.45 5.86 1.82
C ASP A 61 -4.83 4.46 1.76
N PHE A 62 -4.73 3.76 2.89
CA PHE A 62 -4.33 2.35 2.91
C PHE A 62 -5.26 1.47 2.06
N VAL A 63 -6.57 1.65 2.19
CA VAL A 63 -7.57 0.90 1.39
C VAL A 63 -7.41 1.18 -0.10
N ARG A 64 -7.28 2.46 -0.49
CA ARG A 64 -7.10 2.85 -1.90
C ARG A 64 -5.86 2.23 -2.51
N VAL A 65 -4.76 2.22 -1.76
CA VAL A 65 -3.50 1.61 -2.22
C VAL A 65 -3.64 0.10 -2.35
N ASP A 66 -4.25 -0.57 -1.36
CA ASP A 66 -4.41 -2.02 -1.39
C ASP A 66 -5.25 -2.47 -2.60
N ASP A 67 -6.37 -1.79 -2.86
CA ASP A 67 -7.22 -2.05 -4.04
C ASP A 67 -6.43 -1.88 -5.35
N MET A 68 -5.70 -0.77 -5.47
CA MET A 68 -4.86 -0.50 -6.65
C MET A 68 -3.78 -1.57 -6.84
N MET A 69 -3.06 -1.93 -5.77
CA MET A 69 -2.00 -2.93 -5.80
C MET A 69 -2.56 -4.32 -6.12
N SER A 70 -3.71 -4.68 -5.57
CA SER A 70 -4.42 -5.93 -5.89
C SER A 70 -4.73 -6.05 -7.39
N LEU A 71 -5.26 -4.97 -7.99
CA LEU A 71 -5.50 -4.92 -9.44
C LEU A 71 -4.21 -5.00 -10.25
N LEU A 72 -3.16 -4.28 -9.82
CA LEU A 72 -1.86 -4.31 -10.48
C LEU A 72 -1.25 -5.72 -10.45
N LYS A 73 -1.25 -6.39 -9.30
CA LYS A 73 -0.79 -7.78 -9.14
C LYS A 73 -1.54 -8.73 -10.08
N ALA A 74 -2.87 -8.59 -10.18
CA ALA A 74 -3.68 -9.39 -11.09
C ALA A 74 -3.26 -9.18 -12.57
N LYS A 75 -3.05 -7.93 -13.00
CA LYS A 75 -2.58 -7.60 -14.35
C LYS A 75 -1.17 -8.17 -14.62
N MET A 76 -0.28 -8.14 -13.65
CA MET A 76 1.07 -8.73 -13.78
C MET A 76 1.03 -10.25 -13.94
N LYS A 77 0.20 -10.94 -13.15
CA LYS A 77 -0.02 -12.40 -13.31
C LYS A 77 -0.52 -12.75 -14.71
N LEU A 78 -1.46 -11.97 -15.25
CA LEU A 78 -1.95 -12.16 -16.62
C LEU A 78 -0.86 -11.92 -17.67
N LYS A 79 -0.02 -10.91 -17.47
CA LYS A 79 1.12 -10.62 -18.37
C LYS A 79 2.10 -11.79 -18.41
N LEU A 80 2.47 -12.35 -17.26
CA LEU A 80 3.38 -13.50 -17.17
C LEU A 80 2.79 -14.76 -17.83
N LYS A 81 1.49 -15.01 -17.62
CA LYS A 81 0.81 -16.13 -18.28
C LYS A 81 0.85 -16.02 -19.81
N LYS A 82 0.66 -14.81 -20.36
CA LYS A 82 0.72 -14.57 -21.82
C LYS A 82 2.14 -14.67 -22.38
N ALA A 83 3.15 -14.28 -21.63
CA ALA A 83 4.56 -14.36 -22.05
C ALA A 83 5.11 -15.80 -22.05
N SER A 84 4.44 -16.72 -21.34
CA SER A 84 4.81 -18.13 -21.25
C SER A 84 4.08 -19.04 -22.25
N GLN A 85 3.24 -18.45 -23.13
CA GLN A 85 2.50 -19.12 -24.19
C GLN A 85 3.13 -18.80 -25.54
#